data_AF-A0A2U1MQU1-F1
#
_entry.id   AF-A0A2U1MQU1-F1
#
_cell.length_a   1.000
_cell.length_b   1.000
_cell.length_c   1.000
_cell.angle_alpha   90.00
_cell.angle_beta   90.00
_cell.angle_gamma   90.00
#
_symmetry.space_group_name_H-M   'P 1'
#
loop_
_entity.id
_entity.type
_entity.pdbx_description
1 polymer ?
#
loop_
_entity_poly.entity_id
_entity_poly.type
_entity_poly.pdbx_seq_one_letter_code
_entity_poly.pdbx_strand_id
1 'polypeptide(L)'
;MASNIPIYDQISQQIGSRRFDKVLLALFVREREANRGDEKDYDRMIAEIEVRVEHRHAILLELEKFGSYQTINEALHCLKLAQ
;
A
#
# COMPACT_ATOMS: atom_id res chain seq x y z
N MET A 1 -15.61 -19.96 29.00
CA MET A 1 -16.01 -19.33 27.74
C MET A 1 -14.83 -19.48 26.79
N ALA A 2 -14.93 -20.37 25.80
CA ALA A 2 -13.90 -20.49 24.75
C ALA A 2 -13.93 -19.22 23.90
N SER A 3 -12.77 -18.66 23.56
CA SER A 3 -12.73 -17.48 22.71
C SER A 3 -12.98 -17.92 21.26
N ASN A 4 -13.68 -17.13 20.45
CA ASN A 4 -13.84 -17.41 19.02
C ASN A 4 -12.54 -17.16 18.20
N ILE A 5 -11.38 -17.14 18.86
CA ILE A 5 -10.08 -16.82 18.26
C ILE A 5 -9.18 -18.07 18.42
N PRO A 6 -8.97 -18.86 17.34
CA PRO A 6 -8.24 -20.13 17.41
C PRO A 6 -6.84 -20.01 18.01
N ILE A 7 -6.16 -18.88 17.75
CA ILE A 7 -4.82 -18.58 18.27
C ILE A 7 -4.83 -18.35 19.79
N TYR A 8 -5.88 -17.73 20.32
CA TYR A 8 -6.03 -17.51 21.77
C TYR A 8 -6.16 -18.85 22.49
N ASP A 9 -7.04 -19.71 21.99
CA ASP A 9 -7.30 -21.00 22.63
C ASP A 9 -6.03 -21.89 22.59
N GLN A 10 -5.30 -21.91 21.47
CA GLN A 10 -4.02 -22.62 21.35
C GLN A 10 -2.96 -22.13 22.34
N ILE A 11 -2.74 -20.81 22.43
CA ILE A 11 -1.70 -20.24 23.31
C ILE A 11 -2.10 -20.38 24.79
N SER A 12 -3.38 -20.21 25.12
CA SER A 12 -3.85 -20.36 26.50
C SER A 12 -3.73 -21.80 27.01
N GLN A 13 -3.94 -22.79 26.12
CA GLN A 13 -3.78 -24.22 26.43
C GLN A 13 -2.31 -24.61 26.66
N GLN A 14 -1.36 -23.95 25.97
CA GLN A 14 0.07 -24.27 26.08
C GLN A 14 0.76 -23.65 27.30
N ILE A 15 0.35 -22.45 27.74
CA ILE A 15 1.13 -21.63 28.69
C ILE A 15 0.32 -21.27 29.96
N GLY A 16 -0.99 -21.54 29.95
CA GLY A 16 -1.92 -21.15 31.00
C GLY A 16 -2.25 -19.64 30.99
N SER A 17 -3.44 -19.29 31.47
CA SER A 17 -4.01 -17.93 31.34
C SER A 17 -3.17 -16.83 32.00
N ARG A 18 -2.38 -17.13 33.04
CA ARG A 18 -1.63 -16.12 33.82
C ARG A 18 -0.52 -15.40 33.05
N ARG A 19 -0.02 -15.96 31.93
CA ARG A 19 1.03 -15.34 31.10
C ARG A 19 0.56 -14.97 29.71
N PHE A 20 -0.70 -15.24 29.42
CA PHE A 20 -1.29 -15.14 28.10
C PHE A 20 -1.21 -13.71 27.52
N ASP A 21 -1.58 -12.70 28.30
CA ASP A 21 -1.57 -11.29 27.86
C ASP A 21 -0.18 -10.81 27.44
N LYS A 22 0.87 -11.25 28.15
CA LYS A 22 2.26 -10.88 27.83
C LYS A 22 2.72 -11.52 26.53
N VAL A 23 2.30 -12.77 26.28
CA VAL A 23 2.63 -13.49 25.04
C VAL A 23 1.91 -12.86 23.86
N LEU A 24 0.62 -12.54 24.00
CA LEU A 24 -0.13 -11.83 22.96
C LEU A 24 0.50 -10.48 22.64
N LEU A 25 0.83 -9.68 23.66
CA LEU A 25 1.46 -8.38 23.44
C LEU A 25 2.79 -8.53 22.68
N ALA A 26 3.62 -9.50 23.05
CA ALA A 26 4.88 -9.75 22.36
C ALA A 26 4.68 -10.21 20.91
N LEU A 27 3.68 -11.05 20.64
CA LEU A 27 3.32 -11.48 19.28
C LEU A 27 2.84 -10.29 18.45
N PHE A 28 1.93 -9.47 18.97
CA PHE A 28 1.46 -8.28 18.26
C PHE A 28 2.57 -7.27 17.99
N VAL A 29 3.46 -7.03 18.96
CA VAL A 29 4.61 -6.13 18.75
C VAL A 29 5.52 -6.69 17.66
N ARG A 30 5.82 -7.99 17.67
CA ARG A 30 6.66 -8.63 16.66
C ARG A 30 6.03 -8.55 15.27
N GLU A 31 4.74 -8.85 15.17
CA GLU A 31 3.99 -8.78 13.91
C GLU A 31 3.95 -7.34 13.38
N ARG A 32 3.70 -6.36 14.24
CA ARG A 32 3.72 -4.95 13.86
C ARG A 32 5.09 -4.53 13.35
N GLU A 33 6.17 -4.84 14.06
CA GLU A 33 7.51 -4.44 13.62
C GLU A 33 7.96 -5.18 12.34
N ALA A 34 7.51 -6.42 12.12
CA ALA A 34 7.75 -7.14 10.87
C ALA A 34 7.07 -6.45 9.68
N ASN A 35 5.80 -6.07 9.84
CA ASN A 35 5.02 -5.40 8.78
C ASN A 35 5.40 -3.91 8.59
N ARG A 36 6.03 -3.27 9.57
CA ARG A 36 6.48 -1.88 9.49
C ARG A 36 7.55 -1.63 8.41
N GLY A 37 8.33 -2.66 8.07
CA GLY A 37 9.27 -2.60 6.95
C GLY A 37 8.52 -2.51 5.62
N ASP A 38 7.55 -3.41 5.44
CA ASP A 38 6.75 -3.50 4.22
C ASP A 38 5.86 -2.26 4.03
N GLU A 39 5.27 -1.71 5.09
CA GLU A 39 4.51 -0.45 5.06
C GLU A 39 5.32 0.70 4.45
N LYS A 40 6.61 0.84 4.81
CA LYS A 40 7.48 1.89 4.25
C LYS A 40 7.74 1.70 2.76
N ASP A 41 7.87 0.45 2.32
CA ASP A 41 8.09 0.14 0.91
C ASP A 41 6.81 0.41 0.09
N TYR A 42 5.62 0.13 0.64
CA TYR A 42 4.35 0.51 0.04
C TYR A 42 4.18 2.03 -0.03
N ASP A 43 4.45 2.75 1.06
CA ASP A 43 4.37 4.22 1.09
C ASP A 43 5.30 4.84 0.04
N ARG A 44 6.52 4.32 -0.08
CA ARG A 44 7.46 4.75 -1.12
C ARG A 44 6.93 4.48 -2.52
N MET A 45 6.40 3.28 -2.77
CA MET A 45 5.84 2.91 -4.07
C MET A 45 4.65 3.80 -4.43
N ILE A 46 3.77 4.10 -3.47
CA ILE A 46 2.64 5.01 -3.66
C ILE A 46 3.14 6.41 -4.03
N ALA A 47 4.10 6.97 -3.29
CA ALA A 47 4.66 8.27 -3.58
C ALA A 47 5.31 8.33 -4.98
N GLU A 48 6.03 7.27 -5.40
CA GLU A 48 6.60 7.18 -6.74
C GLU A 48 5.50 7.13 -7.83
N ILE A 49 4.38 6.47 -7.57
CA ILE A 49 3.22 6.44 -8.48
C ILE A 49 2.57 7.83 -8.57
N GLU A 50 2.36 8.50 -7.43
CA GLU A 50 1.77 9.85 -7.38
C GLU A 50 2.60 10.84 -8.21
N VAL A 51 3.93 10.87 -8.03
CA VAL A 51 4.83 11.72 -8.83
C VAL A 51 4.70 11.43 -10.33
N ARG A 52 4.59 10.16 -10.72
CA ARG A 52 4.43 9.77 -12.13
C ARG A 52 3.07 10.19 -12.69
N VAL A 53 2.02 10.11 -11.89
CA VAL A 53 0.67 10.57 -12.26
C VAL A 53 0.67 12.09 -12.47
N GLU A 54 1.25 12.85 -11.54
CA GLU A 54 1.37 14.30 -11.64
C GLU A 54 2.19 14.72 -12.87
N HIS A 55 3.34 14.09 -13.08
CA HIS A 55 4.19 14.38 -14.24
C HIS A 55 3.47 14.09 -15.57
N ARG A 56 2.76 12.96 -15.66
CA ARG A 56 1.95 12.64 -16.85
C ARG A 56 0.83 13.65 -17.05
N HIS A 57 0.17 14.10 -15.98
CA HIS A 57 -0.88 15.11 -16.07
C HIS A 57 -0.33 16.45 -16.59
N ALA A 58 0.86 16.86 -16.15
CA ALA A 58 1.53 18.05 -16.67
C ALA A 58 1.82 17.93 -18.18
N ILE A 59 2.31 16.77 -18.65
CA ILE A 59 2.52 16.50 -20.08
C ILE A 59 1.21 16.63 -20.86
N LEU A 60 0.10 16.06 -20.36
CA LEU A 60 -1.21 16.18 -21.01
C LEU A 60 -1.63 17.66 -21.16
N LEU A 61 -1.52 18.44 -20.08
CA LEU A 61 -1.84 19.86 -20.11
C LEU A 61 -0.97 20.65 -21.07
N GLU A 62 0.31 20.32 -21.19
CA GLU A 62 1.20 20.94 -22.18
C GLU A 62 0.78 20.57 -23.60
N LEU A 63 0.54 19.29 -23.89
CA LEU A 63 0.10 18.82 -25.21
C LEU A 63 -1.24 19.46 -25.62
N GLU A 64 -2.18 19.62 -24.69
CA GLU A 64 -3.47 20.27 -24.97
C GLU A 64 -3.33 21.76 -25.34
N LYS A 65 -2.30 22.46 -24.86
CA LYS A 65 -2.06 23.87 -25.20
C LYS A 65 -1.63 24.08 -26.65
N PHE A 66 -1.01 23.10 -27.29
CA PHE A 66 -0.52 23.25 -28.65
C PHE A 66 -1.63 23.13 -29.71
N GLY A 67 -2.86 22.74 -29.34
CA GLY A 67 -3.98 22.65 -30.28
C GLY A 67 -3.88 21.46 -31.24
N SER A 68 -4.68 21.48 -32.32
CA SER A 68 -4.92 20.32 -33.21
C SER A 68 -3.81 20.06 -34.24
N TYR A 69 -2.54 20.15 -33.86
CA TYR A 69 -1.45 19.65 -34.71
C TYR A 69 -1.50 18.12 -34.73
N GLN A 70 -1.51 17.55 -35.92
CA GLN A 70 -1.71 16.12 -36.14
C GLN A 70 -0.70 15.25 -35.36
N THR A 71 0.56 15.67 -35.32
CA THR A 71 1.65 15.00 -34.58
C THR A 71 1.47 15.06 -33.07
N ILE A 72 0.86 16.12 -32.55
CA ILE A 72 0.59 16.31 -31.11
C ILE A 72 -0.65 15.52 -30.70
N ASN A 73 -1.65 15.43 -31.58
CA ASN A 73 -2.84 14.61 -31.38
C ASN A 73 -2.49 13.12 -31.26
N GLU A 74 -1.54 12.61 -32.05
CA GLU A 74 -1.06 11.22 -31.94
C GLU A 74 -0.38 10.95 -30.60
N ALA A 75 0.51 11.86 -30.15
CA ALA A 75 1.16 11.75 -28.84
C ALA A 75 0.14 11.80 -27.69
N LEU A 76 -0.83 12.72 -27.76
CA LEU A 76 -1.91 12.87 -26.78
C LEU A 76 -2.80 11.62 -26.73
N HIS A 77 -3.14 11.05 -27.89
CA HIS A 77 -3.96 9.85 -27.99
C HIS A 77 -3.25 8.61 -27.38
N CYS A 78 -1.97 8.40 -27.71
CA CYS A 78 -1.17 7.34 -27.11
C CYS A 78 -1.08 7.45 -25.59
N LEU A 79 -0.94 8.68 -25.06
CA LEU A 79 -0.86 8.90 -23.62
C LEU A 79 -2.20 8.67 -22.91
N LYS A 80 -3.33 9.04 -23.54
CA LYS A 80 -4.69 8.84 -23.01
C LYS A 80 -5.09 7.36 -22.99
N LEU A 81 -4.63 6.56 -23.96
CA LEU A 81 -4.89 5.11 -24.00
C LEU A 81 -4.09 4.29 -22.96
N ALA A 82 -3.01 4.86 -22.42
CA ALA A 82 -2.18 4.22 -21.40
C ALA A 82 -2.73 4.41 -19.96
N GLN A 83 -4.04 4.72 -19.82
CA GLN A 83 -4.76 4.87 -18.55
C GLN A 83 -5.15 3.53 -17.93
#